data_AF-A0A4Y2VI58-F1
#
_entry.id   AF-A0A4Y2VI58-F1
#
_cell.length_a   1.000
_cell.length_b   1.000
_cell.length_c   1.000
_cell.angle_alpha   90.00
_cell.angle_beta   90.00
_cell.angle_gamma   90.00
#
_symmetry.space_group_name_H-M   'P 1'
#
loop_
_entity.id
_entity.type
_entity.pdbx_description
1 polymer ?
#
loop_
_entity_poly.entity_id
_entity_poly.type
_entity_poly.pdbx_seq_one_letter_code
_entity_poly.pdbx_strand_id
1 'polypeptide(L)'
;ENLYAKIDEDLATNSEASIQDIVSNVLNLNAEGSDDEDDSECEKKSVSTSDVLKAIDDLRCFFTNSEAADEHLKAIRDLEKVVLTTKKGRQSCISEYFK
;
A
#
# COMPACT_ATOMS: atom_id res chain seq x y z
N GLU A 1 -36.29 -3.08 5.73
CA GLU A 1 -36.13 -1.65 5.35
C GLU A 1 -34.68 -1.40 4.99
N ASN A 2 -34.42 -0.56 4.00
CA ASN A 2 -33.05 -0.27 3.55
C ASN A 2 -32.46 0.80 4.48
N LEU A 3 -31.36 0.50 5.18
CA LEU A 3 -30.84 1.30 6.30
C LEU A 3 -30.49 2.74 5.88
N TYR A 4 -29.98 2.88 4.66
CA TYR A 4 -29.64 4.17 4.06
C TYR A 4 -30.88 4.98 3.65
N ALA A 5 -31.99 4.32 3.31
CA ALA A 5 -33.22 5.01 2.93
C ALA A 5 -33.88 5.73 4.12
N LYS A 6 -33.70 5.19 5.34
CA LYS A 6 -34.22 5.81 6.56
C LYS A 6 -33.46 7.08 6.94
N ILE A 7 -32.15 7.12 6.67
CA ILE A 7 -31.30 8.30 6.92
C ILE A 7 -31.62 9.42 5.92
N ASP A 8 -31.86 9.09 4.66
CA ASP A 8 -32.26 10.07 3.65
C ASP A 8 -33.66 10.66 3.96
N GLU A 9 -34.59 9.84 4.47
CA GLU A 9 -35.92 10.30 4.90
C GLU A 9 -35.85 11.18 6.15
N ASP A 10 -35.01 10.81 7.14
CA ASP A 10 -34.72 11.62 8.32
C ASP A 10 -33.99 12.92 7.95
N LEU A 11 -33.19 12.96 6.88
CA LEU A 11 -32.54 14.18 6.38
C LEU A 11 -33.51 15.09 5.61
N ALA A 12 -34.45 14.50 4.87
CA ALA A 12 -35.40 15.23 4.03
C ALA A 12 -36.55 15.87 4.84
N THR A 13 -36.95 15.26 5.96
CA THR A 13 -38.12 15.68 6.74
C THR A 13 -37.78 16.56 7.95
N ASN A 14 -36.50 16.72 8.28
CA ASN A 14 -36.14 17.15 9.62
C ASN A 14 -35.27 18.41 9.67
N SER A 15 -35.91 19.57 9.85
CA SER A 15 -35.22 20.80 10.25
C SER A 15 -34.90 20.86 11.76
N GLU A 16 -35.12 19.77 12.51
CA GLU A 16 -35.05 19.70 13.97
C GLU A 16 -34.09 18.59 14.51
N ALA A 17 -33.65 17.62 13.70
CA ALA A 17 -32.51 16.77 14.02
C ALA A 17 -31.29 17.64 13.88
N SER A 18 -30.69 17.93 15.03
CA SER A 18 -29.37 18.52 15.06
C SER A 18 -28.43 17.61 14.28
N ILE A 19 -27.60 18.21 13.44
CA ILE A 19 -26.53 17.53 12.68
C ILE A 19 -25.70 16.61 13.61
N GLN A 20 -25.60 16.99 14.89
CA GLN A 20 -24.91 16.19 15.90
C GLN A 20 -25.58 14.82 16.17
N ASP A 21 -26.91 14.72 16.15
CA ASP A 21 -27.62 13.46 16.35
C ASP A 21 -27.49 12.53 15.14
N ILE A 22 -27.49 13.10 13.92
CA ILE A 22 -27.25 12.34 12.68
C ILE A 22 -25.84 11.76 12.69
N VAL A 23 -24.83 12.59 13.01
CA VAL A 23 -23.43 12.14 13.09
C VAL A 23 -23.25 11.10 14.19
N SER A 24 -23.90 11.28 15.35
CA SER A 24 -23.84 10.32 16.46
C SER A 24 -24.42 8.95 16.08
N ASN A 25 -25.57 8.95 15.38
CA ASN A 25 -26.18 7.70 14.89
C ASN A 25 -25.32 7.01 13.84
N VAL A 26 -24.71 7.75 12.90
CA VAL A 26 -23.80 7.17 11.88
C VAL A 26 -22.55 6.57 12.53
N LEU A 27 -21.97 7.26 13.52
CA LEU A 27 -20.77 6.79 14.21
C LEU A 27 -21.04 5.55 15.06
N ASN A 28 -22.17 5.52 15.80
CA ASN A 28 -22.54 4.34 16.58
C ASN A 28 -22.88 3.13 15.69
N LEU A 29 -23.50 3.33 14.53
CA LEU A 29 -23.78 2.26 13.58
C LEU A 29 -22.51 1.70 12.91
N ASN A 30 -21.48 2.54 12.72
CA ASN A 30 -20.17 2.08 12.23
C ASN A 30 -19.37 1.29 13.27
N ALA A 31 -19.72 1.38 14.56
CA ALA A 31 -19.03 0.62 15.62
C ALA A 31 -19.49 -0.84 15.73
N GLU A 32 -20.67 -1.18 15.22
CA GLU A 32 -21.20 -2.57 15.19
C GLU A 32 -20.80 -3.34 13.90
N GLY A 33 -19.98 -2.73 13.05
CA GLY A 33 -19.57 -3.29 11.77
C GLY A 33 -18.15 -3.86 11.77
N SER A 34 -18.07 -5.18 11.94
CA SER A 34 -17.01 -6.05 11.41
C SER A 34 -15.67 -6.10 12.14
N ASP A 35 -15.59 -7.04 13.09
CA ASP A 35 -14.37 -7.79 13.40
C ASP A 35 -14.04 -8.75 12.23
N ASP A 36 -13.78 -8.21 11.03
CA ASP A 36 -13.08 -8.98 9.99
C ASP A 36 -11.60 -8.65 10.18
N GLU A 37 -10.99 -9.34 11.14
CA GLU A 37 -9.59 -9.71 11.07
C GLU A 37 -9.41 -10.59 9.82
N ASP A 38 -9.49 -9.98 8.62
CA ASP A 38 -8.89 -10.55 7.43
C ASP A 38 -7.38 -10.30 7.52
N ASP A 39 -6.77 -10.93 8.53
CA ASP A 39 -5.36 -11.30 8.53
C ASP A 39 -5.20 -12.47 7.54
N SER A 40 -5.71 -12.29 6.31
CA SER A 40 -5.26 -13.08 5.19
C SER A 40 -3.77 -12.82 5.13
N GLU A 41 -3.02 -13.79 5.67
CA GLU A 41 -1.62 -13.98 5.39
C GLU A 41 -1.52 -13.92 3.88
N CYS A 42 -1.23 -12.72 3.37
CA CYS A 42 -0.78 -12.54 2.03
C CYS A 42 0.44 -13.44 1.98
N GLU A 43 0.29 -14.59 1.34
CA GLU A 43 1.35 -15.44 0.83
C GLU A 43 2.23 -14.50 -0.02
N LYS A 44 3.13 -13.77 0.65
CA LYS A 44 4.02 -12.80 0.05
C LYS A 44 5.01 -13.63 -0.72
N LYS A 45 4.64 -13.98 -1.95
CA LYS A 45 5.50 -14.62 -2.94
C LYS A 45 6.80 -13.83 -2.92
N SER A 46 7.86 -14.47 -2.43
CA SER A 46 9.14 -13.80 -2.28
C SER A 46 9.61 -13.44 -3.68
N VAL A 47 9.60 -12.15 -4.00
CA VAL A 47 10.06 -11.66 -5.30
C VAL A 47 11.55 -11.97 -5.39
N SER A 48 11.96 -12.69 -6.43
CA SER A 48 13.36 -13.06 -6.58
C SER A 48 14.19 -11.81 -6.88
N THR A 49 15.47 -11.82 -6.49
CA THR A 49 16.39 -10.72 -6.85
C THR A 49 16.48 -10.54 -8.37
N SER A 50 16.33 -11.61 -9.15
CA SER A 50 16.33 -11.55 -10.61
C SER A 50 15.14 -10.77 -11.16
N ASP A 51 13.94 -10.99 -10.60
CA ASP A 51 12.74 -10.29 -11.03
C ASP A 51 12.83 -8.80 -10.71
N VAL A 52 13.40 -8.45 -9.56
CA VAL A 52 13.66 -7.04 -9.18
C VAL A 52 14.65 -6.38 -10.14
N LEU A 53 15.75 -7.07 -10.49
CA LEU A 53 16.73 -6.53 -11.44
C LEU A 53 16.13 -6.34 -12.84
N LYS A 54 15.29 -7.27 -13.29
CA LYS A 54 14.58 -7.13 -14.56
C LYS A 54 13.66 -5.90 -14.57
N ALA A 55 12.90 -5.68 -13.50
CA ALA A 55 12.04 -4.50 -13.38
C ALA A 55 12.87 -3.19 -13.38
N ILE A 56 14.07 -3.20 -12.79
CA ILE A 56 15.00 -2.05 -12.83
C ILE A 56 15.46 -1.75 -14.26
N ASP A 57 15.75 -2.78 -15.07
CA ASP A 57 16.11 -2.63 -16.47
C ASP A 57 14.94 -2.09 -17.31
N ASP A 58 13.73 -2.60 -17.07
CA ASP A 58 12.51 -2.12 -17.73
C ASP A 58 12.26 -0.63 -17.42
N LEU A 59 12.42 -0.23 -16.15
CA LEU A 59 12.32 1.18 -15.74
C LEU A 59 13.40 2.04 -16.39
N ARG A 60 14.64 1.56 -16.46
CA ARG A 60 15.74 2.26 -17.13
C ARG A 60 15.41 2.53 -18.60
N CYS A 61 14.92 1.50 -19.29
CA CYS A 61 14.50 1.60 -20.69
C CYS A 61 13.39 2.66 -20.86
N PHE A 62 12.38 2.62 -19.98
CA PHE A 62 11.26 3.57 -20.00
C PHE A 62 11.71 5.04 -19.88
N PHE A 63 12.64 5.33 -18.97
CA PHE A 63 13.09 6.70 -18.70
C PHE A 63 14.23 7.20 -19.59
N THR A 64 14.81 6.35 -20.45
CA THR A 64 16.01 6.70 -21.25
C THR A 64 15.78 7.92 -22.16
N ASN A 65 14.54 8.14 -22.63
CA ASN A 65 14.18 9.26 -23.51
C ASN A 65 13.34 10.34 -22.82
N SER A 66 13.21 10.29 -21.49
CA SER A 66 12.43 11.27 -20.72
C SER A 66 13.16 12.61 -20.63
N GLU A 67 12.41 13.72 -20.55
CA GLU A 67 12.97 15.06 -20.30
C GLU A 67 13.78 15.13 -18.99
N ALA A 68 13.34 14.37 -17.99
CA ALA A 68 14.02 14.23 -16.69
C ALA A 68 14.88 12.95 -16.61
N ALA A 69 15.36 12.43 -17.75
CA ALA A 69 16.11 11.17 -17.80
C ALA A 69 17.28 11.14 -16.81
N ASP A 70 18.04 12.22 -16.66
CA ASP A 70 19.28 12.20 -15.86
C ASP A 70 18.99 12.01 -14.35
N GLU A 71 17.95 12.65 -13.82
CA GLU A 71 17.51 12.49 -12.43
C GLU A 71 16.88 11.11 -12.20
N HIS A 72 16.03 10.65 -13.12
CA HIS A 72 15.39 9.34 -13.02
C HIS A 72 16.40 8.20 -13.13
N LEU A 73 17.35 8.28 -14.06
CA LEU A 73 18.41 7.28 -14.24
C LEU A 73 19.35 7.23 -13.03
N LYS A 74 19.61 8.37 -12.38
CA LYS A 74 20.35 8.41 -11.12
C LYS A 74 19.62 7.67 -10.00
N ALA A 75 18.33 7.95 -9.81
CA ALA A 75 17.51 7.27 -8.80
C ALA A 75 17.41 5.76 -9.05
N ILE A 76 17.27 5.35 -10.32
CA ILE A 76 17.26 3.94 -10.75
C ILE A 76 18.59 3.25 -10.43
N ARG A 77 19.73 3.92 -10.65
CA ARG A 77 21.07 3.41 -10.30
C ARG A 77 21.24 3.25 -8.79
N ASP A 78 20.77 4.20 -8.00
CA ASP A 78 20.83 4.12 -6.54
C ASP A 78 19.99 2.94 -6.02
N LEU A 79 18.81 2.72 -6.61
CA LEU A 79 17.97 1.57 -6.31
C LEU A 79 18.66 0.22 -6.64
N GLU A 80 19.29 0.12 -7.81
CA GLU A 80 20.08 -1.06 -8.21
C GLU A 80 21.19 -1.36 -7.18
N LYS A 81 21.89 -0.32 -6.72
CA LYS A 81 22.94 -0.44 -5.69
C LYS A 81 22.39 -0.96 -4.37
N VAL A 82 21.22 -0.49 -3.93
CA VAL A 82 20.57 -0.98 -2.69
C VAL A 82 20.22 -2.47 -2.80
N VAL A 83 19.67 -2.90 -3.94
CA VAL A 83 19.31 -4.31 -4.18
C VAL A 83 20.57 -5.20 -4.11
N LEU A 84 21.65 -4.80 -4.78
CA LEU A 84 22.90 -5.56 -4.80
C LEU A 84 23.63 -5.59 -3.46
N THR A 85 23.65 -4.48 -2.71
CA THR A 85 24.30 -4.42 -1.40
C THR A 85 23.53 -5.18 -0.33
N THR A 86 22.20 -5.22 -0.40
CA THR A 86 21.35 -6.02 0.48
C THR A 86 21.59 -7.53 0.28
N LYS A 87 21.81 -7.98 -0.96
CA LYS A 87 22.23 -9.36 -1.25
C LYS A 87 23.59 -9.68 -0.63
N LYS A 88 24.55 -8.77 -0.74
CA LYS A 88 25.90 -8.94 -0.16
C LYS A 88 25.86 -9.03 1.37
N GLY A 89 25.00 -8.25 2.04
CA GLY A 89 24.80 -8.34 3.50
C GLY A 89 24.30 -9.71 3.93
N ARG A 90 23.28 -10.27 3.25
CA ARG A 90 22.74 -11.60 3.58
C ARG A 90 23.73 -12.74 3.32
N GLN A 91 24.52 -12.67 2.24
CA GLN A 91 25.61 -13.64 2.01
C GLN A 91 26.73 -13.53 3.05
N SER A 92 27.07 -12.31 3.49
CA SER A 92 28.10 -12.09 4.50
C SER A 92 27.72 -12.71 5.84
N CYS A 93 26.47 -12.54 6.30
CA CYS A 93 25.97 -13.14 7.52
C CYS A 93 25.95 -14.68 7.46
N ILE A 94 25.69 -15.27 6.29
CA ILE A 94 25.70 -16.73 6.12
C ILE A 94 27.12 -17.30 6.19
N SER A 95 28.14 -16.56 5.71
CA SER A 95 29.54 -17.03 5.74
C SER A 95 30.14 -17.15 7.15
N GLU A 96 29.62 -16.42 8.14
CA GLU A 96 30.04 -16.58 9.54
C GLU A 96 29.63 -17.93 10.13
N TYR A 97 28.58 -18.57 9.60
CA TYR A 97 28.12 -19.89 10.08
C TYR A 97 28.87 -21.07 9.46
N PHE A 98 29.72 -20.83 8.45
CA PHE A 98 30.52 -21.86 7.77
C PHE A 98 32.02 -21.77 8.07
N LYS A 99 32.40 -21.06 9.14
CA LYS A 99 33.79 -20.89 9.59
C LYS A 99 34.09 -21.75 10.81
#